data_AF-A0A9N9UHS9-F1
#
_entry.id   AF-A0A9N9UHS9-F1
#
_cell.length_a   1.000
_cell.length_b   1.000
_cell.length_c   1.000
_cell.angle_alpha   90.00
_cell.angle_beta   90.00
_cell.angle_gamma   90.00
#
_symmetry.space_group_name_H-M   'P 1'
#
loop_
_entity.id
_entity.type
_entity.pdbx_description
1 polymer ?
#
loop_
_entity_poly.entity_id
_entity_poly.type
_entity_poly.pdbx_seq_one_letter_code
_entity_poly.pdbx_strand_id
1 'polypeptide(L)'
;MESSDQPTPKPRFAVVGCGHGQLDTIYADLESRCSSRGWSLSDLDLLIICGDFQAVRNESDLNCMSVPRRYRQLGDFHKYYSKQTRAPVLTIVIGGNHEASNYFFELYHGGWLAPNIFYMGAASVIRYGPWRIAGLSGIYGRPDYRSPHHERLPYDRDGIKSVYHVREYDVEKLLRVTGHVDIGLTHDWPAWVELCGEYENLYAAKPHFLASAKIDNLGNKPASRLLGYLQPSYWFSGHMHVKFSATIKHIESTFEDTVRLLPISESIRTTLPLFKKNVSKSSAEHTSETRQNNVTEFLALSKAGHHPSTYMELLELELPERSGEEQQYFSRDENGKYFLSYDEEWLAITRAYNDTLRLADPNTLIVPPPKKKGIVSPTAIARQRTWVRDNISKKGLLRIPEDFATHAPTQSTNTTDGQEQPPEYPNKQTSNFAELLEMENKFAVSVEDSHEDDDSGGIEFGWE
;
A
#
# COMPACT_ATOMS: atom_id res chain seq x y z
N MET A 1 33.34 -33.89 -6.67
CA MET A 1 32.40 -33.04 -5.92
C MET A 1 31.43 -32.50 -6.95
N GLU A 2 30.36 -33.26 -7.20
CA GLU A 2 29.28 -32.82 -8.09
C GLU A 2 28.62 -31.61 -7.43
N SER A 3 28.74 -30.43 -8.06
CA SER A 3 27.86 -29.31 -7.73
C SER A 3 26.48 -29.71 -8.21
N SER A 4 25.60 -30.08 -7.28
CA SER A 4 24.20 -30.29 -7.58
C SER A 4 23.60 -28.95 -8.02
N ASP A 5 23.54 -28.77 -9.33
CA ASP A 5 22.89 -27.65 -10.04
C ASP A 5 21.36 -27.83 -9.96
N GLN A 6 20.85 -27.97 -8.74
CA GLN A 6 19.42 -27.96 -8.47
C GLN A 6 18.97 -26.50 -8.61
N PRO A 7 18.08 -26.17 -9.56
CA PRO A 7 17.59 -24.80 -9.71
C PRO A 7 16.98 -24.38 -8.37
N THR A 8 17.37 -23.20 -7.89
CA THR A 8 16.76 -22.61 -6.70
C THR A 8 15.25 -22.49 -6.95
N PRO A 9 14.41 -23.05 -6.05
CA PRO A 9 12.97 -23.10 -6.31
C PRO A 9 12.42 -21.68 -6.47
N LYS A 10 11.63 -21.49 -7.53
CA LYS A 10 11.03 -20.20 -7.83
C LYS A 10 10.05 -19.80 -6.71
N PRO A 11 10.17 -18.58 -6.19
CA PRO A 11 9.31 -18.08 -5.12
C PRO A 11 7.87 -17.94 -5.60
N ARG A 12 6.95 -18.42 -4.76
CA ARG A 12 5.54 -18.60 -5.10
C ARG A 12 4.71 -17.51 -4.46
N PHE A 13 4.19 -16.63 -5.29
CA PHE A 13 3.41 -15.47 -4.87
C PHE A 13 1.96 -15.69 -5.25
N ALA A 14 1.05 -15.18 -4.44
CA ALA A 14 -0.33 -14.99 -4.81
C ALA A 14 -0.66 -13.50 -4.83
N VAL A 15 -1.45 -13.07 -5.80
CA VAL A 15 -1.91 -11.68 -5.92
C VAL A 15 -3.43 -11.68 -5.96
N VAL A 16 -4.03 -10.78 -5.20
CA VAL A 16 -5.46 -10.51 -5.15
C VAL A 16 -5.70 -9.03 -5.50
N GLY A 17 -6.75 -8.76 -6.27
CA GLY A 17 -7.22 -7.41 -6.55
C GLY A 17 -7.84 -6.76 -5.31
N CYS A 18 -9.17 -6.60 -5.29
CA CYS A 18 -9.87 -6.01 -4.13
C CYS A 18 -10.33 -7.08 -3.12
N GLY A 19 -10.10 -6.87 -1.82
CA GLY A 19 -10.43 -7.83 -0.77
C GLY A 19 -11.90 -7.83 -0.30
N HIS A 20 -12.53 -6.66 -0.25
CA HIS A 20 -13.88 -6.37 0.28
C HIS A 20 -14.23 -7.07 1.61
N GLY A 21 -13.27 -7.20 2.51
CA GLY A 21 -13.47 -7.82 3.83
C GLY A 21 -13.75 -9.33 3.81
N GLN A 22 -13.54 -10.02 2.68
CA GLN A 22 -13.83 -11.46 2.52
C GLN A 22 -12.58 -12.33 2.73
N LEU A 23 -11.84 -12.09 3.81
CA LEU A 23 -10.55 -12.75 4.07
C LEU A 23 -10.66 -14.27 4.13
N ASP A 24 -11.71 -14.80 4.75
CA ASP A 24 -11.88 -16.24 4.88
C ASP A 24 -12.11 -16.89 3.51
N THR A 25 -12.88 -16.21 2.65
CA THR A 25 -13.10 -16.66 1.25
C THR A 25 -11.80 -16.62 0.46
N ILE A 26 -11.01 -15.54 0.61
CA ILE A 26 -9.73 -15.39 -0.09
C ILE A 26 -8.77 -16.53 0.32
N TYR A 27 -8.63 -16.83 1.61
CA TYR A 27 -7.73 -17.90 2.05
C TYR A 27 -8.23 -19.29 1.64
N ALA A 28 -9.55 -19.54 1.67
CA ALA A 28 -10.13 -20.80 1.21
C ALA A 28 -9.93 -21.01 -0.31
N ASP A 29 -10.17 -19.97 -1.11
CA ASP A 29 -9.93 -20.02 -2.56
C ASP A 29 -8.44 -20.15 -2.88
N LEU A 30 -7.57 -19.53 -2.09
CA LEU A 30 -6.12 -19.68 -2.20
C LEU A 30 -5.70 -21.13 -1.96
N GLU A 31 -6.20 -21.77 -0.91
CA GLU A 31 -5.92 -23.17 -0.60
C GLU A 31 -6.39 -24.12 -1.73
N SER A 32 -7.61 -23.90 -2.23
CA SER A 32 -8.17 -24.66 -3.35
C SER A 32 -7.32 -24.54 -4.62
N ARG A 33 -6.88 -23.31 -4.93
CA ARG A 33 -6.05 -23.04 -6.12
C ARG A 33 -4.62 -23.56 -5.99
N CYS A 34 -4.03 -23.47 -4.80
CA CYS A 34 -2.76 -24.11 -4.50
C CYS A 34 -2.86 -25.63 -4.72
N SER A 35 -3.88 -26.26 -4.12
CA SER A 35 -4.11 -27.70 -4.25
C SER A 35 -4.26 -28.12 -5.71
N SER A 36 -4.96 -27.31 -6.52
CA SER A 36 -5.12 -27.55 -7.97
C SER A 36 -3.82 -27.47 -8.77
N ARG A 37 -2.77 -26.81 -8.24
CA ARG A 37 -1.41 -26.78 -8.81
C ARG A 37 -0.45 -27.79 -8.16
N GLY A 38 -0.94 -28.62 -7.24
CA GLY A 38 -0.10 -29.51 -6.44
C GLY A 38 0.73 -28.77 -5.39
N TRP A 39 0.31 -27.57 -4.97
CA TRP A 39 0.92 -26.78 -3.92
C TRP A 39 0.07 -26.84 -2.64
N SER A 40 0.71 -26.58 -1.52
CA SER A 40 0.10 -26.28 -0.22
C SER A 40 0.19 -24.79 0.08
N LEU A 41 -0.55 -24.31 1.10
CA LEU A 41 -0.39 -22.92 1.55
C LEU A 41 1.02 -22.64 2.08
N SER A 42 1.70 -23.61 2.70
CA SER A 42 3.08 -23.47 3.17
C SER A 42 4.11 -23.31 2.04
N ASP A 43 3.77 -23.72 0.82
CA ASP A 43 4.62 -23.50 -0.34
C ASP A 43 4.62 -22.04 -0.79
N LEU A 44 3.56 -21.28 -0.48
CA LEU A 44 3.49 -19.86 -0.82
C LEU A 44 4.45 -19.05 0.06
N ASP A 45 5.14 -18.11 -0.57
CA ASP A 45 6.02 -17.16 0.10
C ASP A 45 5.25 -15.93 0.56
N LEU A 46 4.33 -15.45 -0.28
CA LEU A 46 3.62 -14.20 -0.05
C LEU A 46 2.26 -14.18 -0.72
N LEU A 47 1.28 -13.60 -0.04
CA LEU A 47 0.02 -13.11 -0.62
C LEU A 47 0.06 -11.57 -0.67
N ILE A 48 -0.27 -10.97 -1.81
CA ILE A 48 -0.41 -9.52 -1.99
C ILE A 48 -1.88 -9.19 -2.22
N ILE A 49 -2.45 -8.26 -1.46
CA ILE A 49 -3.80 -7.73 -1.68
C ILE A 49 -3.69 -6.25 -2.08
N CYS A 50 -4.18 -5.94 -3.28
CA CYS A 50 -4.03 -4.62 -3.90
C CYS A 50 -5.03 -3.57 -3.39
N GLY A 51 -5.59 -3.73 -2.19
CA GLY A 51 -6.49 -2.77 -1.54
C GLY A 51 -7.95 -3.19 -1.48
N ASP A 52 -8.79 -2.23 -1.05
CA ASP A 52 -10.14 -2.48 -0.56
C ASP A 52 -10.15 -3.66 0.41
N PHE A 53 -9.19 -3.72 1.31
CA PHE A 53 -8.98 -4.83 2.23
C PHE A 53 -10.08 -4.88 3.32
N GLN A 54 -10.51 -3.70 3.78
CA GLN A 54 -11.51 -3.48 4.82
C GLN A 54 -11.05 -4.02 6.19
N ALA A 55 -9.97 -3.46 6.76
CA ALA A 55 -9.46 -3.84 8.10
C ALA A 55 -10.36 -3.33 9.25
N VAL A 56 -11.63 -3.71 9.25
CA VAL A 56 -12.62 -3.30 10.24
C VAL A 56 -12.43 -4.11 11.54
N ARG A 57 -12.03 -3.44 12.64
CA ARG A 57 -11.77 -4.10 13.94
C ARG A 57 -13.05 -4.40 14.71
N ASN A 58 -14.05 -3.53 14.55
CA ASN A 58 -15.37 -3.59 15.17
C ASN A 58 -16.40 -2.76 14.37
N GLU A 59 -17.67 -2.77 14.76
CA GLU A 59 -18.74 -2.03 14.07
C GLU A 59 -18.52 -0.51 13.97
N SER A 60 -17.87 0.13 14.95
CA SER A 60 -17.62 1.58 14.91
C SER A 60 -16.69 1.97 13.76
N ASP A 61 -15.71 1.13 13.42
CA ASP A 61 -14.81 1.37 12.27
C ASP A 61 -15.57 1.42 10.94
N LEU A 62 -16.76 0.81 10.83
CA LEU A 62 -17.60 0.90 9.62
C LEU A 62 -18.02 2.35 9.32
N ASN A 63 -18.07 3.21 10.35
CA ASN A 63 -18.42 4.61 10.19
C ASN A 63 -17.27 5.46 9.65
N CYS A 64 -16.06 4.91 9.62
CA CYS A 64 -14.86 5.51 9.01
C CYS A 64 -14.62 5.07 7.57
N MET A 65 -15.54 4.27 6.99
CA MET A 65 -15.46 3.80 5.61
C MET A 65 -16.29 4.67 4.67
N SER A 66 -15.72 5.00 3.51
CA SER A 66 -16.45 5.62 2.40
C SER A 66 -17.29 4.59 1.61
N VAL A 67 -18.15 3.88 2.33
CA VAL A 67 -19.13 2.92 1.81
C VAL A 67 -20.52 3.40 2.21
N PRO A 68 -21.52 3.42 1.30
CA PRO A 68 -22.89 3.77 1.68
C PRO A 68 -23.39 2.88 2.81
N ARG A 69 -24.05 3.47 3.82
CA ARG A 69 -24.43 2.77 5.07
C ARG A 69 -25.09 1.41 4.87
N ARG A 70 -25.98 1.28 3.87
CA ARG A 70 -26.70 0.04 3.54
C ARG A 70 -25.83 -1.11 3.02
N TYR A 71 -24.59 -0.83 2.60
CA TYR A 71 -23.64 -1.81 2.07
C TYR A 71 -22.47 -2.08 3.02
N ARG A 72 -22.42 -1.41 4.18
CA ARG A 72 -21.38 -1.65 5.18
C ARG A 72 -21.59 -3.03 5.79
N GLN A 73 -20.52 -3.79 5.88
CA GLN A 73 -20.50 -5.12 6.48
C GLN A 73 -19.22 -5.24 7.30
N LEU A 74 -19.31 -5.87 8.48
CA LEU A 74 -18.17 -6.09 9.36
C LEU A 74 -17.04 -6.88 8.66
N GLY A 75 -17.41 -7.79 7.76
CA GLY A 75 -16.46 -8.69 7.10
C GLY A 75 -15.79 -9.64 8.10
N ASP A 76 -14.63 -10.16 7.72
CA ASP A 76 -13.93 -11.19 8.49
C ASP A 76 -12.80 -10.65 9.38
N PHE A 77 -12.29 -9.45 9.09
CA PHE A 77 -11.02 -8.97 9.63
C PHE A 77 -10.99 -8.89 11.17
N HIS A 78 -12.13 -8.57 11.81
CA HIS A 78 -12.22 -8.49 13.27
C HIS A 78 -11.74 -9.77 13.99
N LYS A 79 -11.87 -10.96 13.37
CA LYS A 79 -11.36 -12.25 13.87
C LYS A 79 -9.83 -12.30 13.89
N TYR A 80 -9.20 -11.74 12.86
CA TYR A 80 -7.75 -11.67 12.72
C TYR A 80 -7.16 -10.65 13.69
N TYR A 81 -7.79 -9.48 13.79
CA TYR A 81 -7.39 -8.43 14.73
C TYR A 81 -7.45 -8.90 16.19
N SER A 82 -8.54 -9.59 16.58
CA SER A 82 -8.71 -10.17 17.92
C SER A 82 -7.91 -11.45 18.18
N LYS A 83 -7.08 -11.89 17.22
CA LYS A 83 -6.25 -13.11 17.30
C LYS A 83 -7.05 -14.41 17.44
N GLN A 84 -8.35 -14.41 17.15
CA GLN A 84 -9.17 -15.63 17.05
C GLN A 84 -8.77 -16.48 15.83
N THR A 85 -8.27 -15.82 14.79
CA THR A 85 -7.75 -16.45 13.58
C THR A 85 -6.40 -15.83 13.22
N ARG A 86 -5.49 -16.61 12.63
CA ARG A 86 -4.20 -16.13 12.11
C ARG A 86 -4.19 -16.33 10.60
N ALA A 87 -3.67 -15.36 9.85
CA ALA A 87 -3.50 -15.54 8.41
C ALA A 87 -2.53 -16.69 8.13
N PRO A 88 -2.90 -17.67 7.26
CA PRO A 88 -2.10 -18.86 7.03
C PRO A 88 -0.84 -18.60 6.19
N VAL A 89 -0.82 -17.48 5.45
CA VAL A 89 0.29 -17.06 4.59
C VAL A 89 0.62 -15.60 4.91
N LEU A 90 1.89 -15.23 4.87
CA LEU A 90 2.31 -13.84 5.01
C LEU A 90 1.59 -12.99 3.97
N THR A 91 0.81 -12.01 4.43
CA THR A 91 -0.07 -11.21 3.59
C THR A 91 0.38 -9.75 3.62
N ILE A 92 0.80 -9.21 2.47
CA ILE A 92 1.09 -7.79 2.27
C ILE A 92 -0.15 -7.09 1.70
N VAL A 93 -0.45 -5.91 2.21
CA VAL A 93 -1.64 -5.13 1.87
C VAL A 93 -1.24 -3.68 1.55
N ILE A 94 -1.80 -3.13 0.48
CA ILE A 94 -1.92 -1.66 0.28
C ILE A 94 -3.38 -1.25 0.50
N GLY A 95 -3.65 0.03 0.79
CA GLY A 95 -5.01 0.53 0.98
C GLY A 95 -5.72 0.86 -0.34
N GLY A 96 -7.03 0.65 -0.40
CA GLY A 96 -7.91 1.13 -1.46
C GLY A 96 -8.75 2.34 -1.04
N ASN A 97 -9.98 2.44 -1.56
CA ASN A 97 -10.92 3.51 -1.25
C ASN A 97 -12.07 3.07 -0.31
N HIS A 98 -12.24 1.76 -0.09
CA HIS A 98 -13.16 1.19 0.88
C HIS A 98 -12.37 0.61 2.05
N GLU A 99 -11.72 1.46 2.84
CA GLU A 99 -10.95 1.03 4.00
C GLU A 99 -11.56 1.54 5.30
N ALA A 100 -11.30 0.81 6.39
CA ALA A 100 -11.37 1.36 7.75
C ALA A 100 -10.27 2.43 7.87
N SER A 101 -10.56 3.62 7.36
CA SER A 101 -9.53 4.62 7.06
C SER A 101 -8.87 5.15 8.32
N ASN A 102 -9.57 5.15 9.44
CA ASN A 102 -8.99 5.42 10.75
C ASN A 102 -7.86 4.44 11.10
N TYR A 103 -8.09 3.13 10.99
CA TYR A 103 -7.06 2.16 11.36
C TYR A 103 -5.86 2.19 10.39
N PHE A 104 -6.11 2.36 9.09
CA PHE A 104 -5.03 2.55 8.11
C PHE A 104 -4.23 3.82 8.38
N PHE A 105 -4.89 4.91 8.81
CA PHE A 105 -4.23 6.18 9.12
C PHE A 105 -3.35 6.09 10.39
N GLU A 106 -3.75 5.30 11.39
CA GLU A 106 -2.91 4.99 12.57
C GLU A 106 -1.57 4.32 12.18
N LEU A 107 -1.53 3.63 11.02
CA LEU A 107 -0.38 2.92 10.47
C LEU A 107 0.14 3.58 9.17
N TYR A 108 0.13 4.91 9.09
CA TYR A 108 0.55 5.67 7.90
C TYR A 108 1.92 5.28 7.34
N HIS A 109 2.87 4.91 8.21
CA HIS A 109 4.22 4.46 7.83
C HIS A 109 4.34 2.95 7.58
N GLY A 110 3.23 2.21 7.65
CA GLY A 110 3.16 0.76 7.57
C GLY A 110 3.25 0.07 8.92
N GLY A 111 2.75 -1.16 8.99
CA GLY A 111 2.74 -1.98 10.20
C GLY A 111 1.82 -3.19 10.08
N TRP A 112 1.90 -4.08 11.05
CA TRP A 112 1.06 -5.26 11.15
C TRP A 112 -0.37 -4.86 11.50
N LEU A 113 -1.32 -5.19 10.61
CA LEU A 113 -2.75 -5.04 10.86
C LEU A 113 -3.26 -6.12 11.84
N ALA A 114 -2.68 -7.32 11.73
CA ALA A 114 -2.94 -8.51 12.54
C ALA A 114 -1.72 -9.45 12.40
N PRO A 115 -1.62 -10.56 13.16
CA PRO A 115 -0.53 -11.49 12.99
C PRO A 115 -0.47 -12.03 11.56
N ASN A 116 0.70 -11.91 10.92
CA ASN A 116 0.97 -12.34 9.55
C ASN A 116 0.27 -11.51 8.44
N ILE A 117 -0.29 -10.33 8.77
CA ILE A 117 -0.88 -9.39 7.81
C ILE A 117 -0.22 -8.02 7.96
N PHE A 118 0.56 -7.58 6.98
CA PHE A 118 1.33 -6.34 6.98
C PHE A 118 0.75 -5.32 6.01
N TYR A 119 0.40 -4.14 6.52
CA TYR A 119 0.03 -2.98 5.72
C TYR A 119 1.27 -2.15 5.36
N MET A 120 1.40 -1.78 4.08
CA MET A 120 2.53 -1.01 3.57
C MET A 120 2.51 0.48 3.92
N GLY A 121 1.45 1.00 4.56
CA GLY A 121 1.32 2.44 4.81
C GLY A 121 0.79 3.21 3.60
N ALA A 122 0.72 4.53 3.70
CA ALA A 122 0.25 5.41 2.62
C ALA A 122 1.14 5.27 1.37
N ALA A 123 2.45 5.18 1.59
CA ALA A 123 3.43 4.71 0.62
C ALA A 123 4.62 4.09 1.34
N SER A 124 5.23 3.06 0.76
CA SER A 124 6.51 2.52 1.24
C SER A 124 7.29 1.74 0.21
N VAL A 125 8.56 1.47 0.52
CA VAL A 125 9.33 0.39 -0.09
C VAL A 125 9.77 -0.55 1.02
N ILE A 126 9.48 -1.84 0.86
CA ILE A 126 9.89 -2.90 1.78
C ILE A 126 10.67 -3.98 1.05
N ARG A 127 11.35 -4.83 1.82
CA ARG A 127 12.10 -5.98 1.34
C ARG A 127 11.47 -7.27 1.85
N TYR A 128 11.35 -8.25 0.98
CA TYR A 128 11.20 -9.66 1.33
C TYR A 128 12.40 -10.35 0.69
N GLY A 129 13.44 -10.69 1.44
CA GLY A 129 14.67 -11.22 0.83
C GLY A 129 15.22 -10.31 -0.30
N PRO A 130 15.47 -10.86 -1.51
CA PRO A 130 15.92 -10.06 -2.66
C PRO A 130 14.86 -9.18 -3.30
N TRP A 131 13.55 -9.42 -3.11
CA TRP A 131 12.51 -8.59 -3.71
C TRP A 131 12.38 -7.27 -2.98
N ARG A 132 12.33 -6.21 -3.78
CA ARG A 132 12.05 -4.85 -3.37
C ARG A 132 10.69 -4.44 -3.90
N ILE A 133 9.78 -4.19 -2.98
CA ILE A 133 8.35 -4.00 -3.26
C ILE A 133 8.00 -2.56 -2.91
N ALA A 134 7.58 -1.76 -3.90
CA ALA A 134 7.09 -0.41 -3.71
C ALA A 134 5.57 -0.40 -3.74
N GLY A 135 4.95 0.26 -2.76
CA GLY A 135 3.49 0.38 -2.67
C GLY A 135 3.06 1.83 -2.53
N LEU A 136 1.95 2.17 -3.19
CA LEU A 136 1.23 3.43 -3.01
C LEU A 136 -0.25 3.08 -2.78
N SER A 137 -0.72 3.40 -1.57
CA SER A 137 -2.10 3.17 -1.16
C SER A 137 -3.02 4.28 -1.64
N GLY A 138 -4.30 3.96 -1.77
CA GLY A 138 -5.36 4.91 -2.09
C GLY A 138 -5.66 5.04 -3.57
N ILE A 139 -6.51 6.04 -3.90
CA ILE A 139 -6.87 6.38 -5.28
C ILE A 139 -6.56 7.83 -5.60
N TYR A 140 -6.40 8.15 -6.88
CA TYR A 140 -6.11 9.50 -7.31
C TYR A 140 -7.34 10.42 -7.28
N GLY A 141 -7.36 11.36 -6.34
CA GLY A 141 -8.29 12.49 -6.29
C GLY A 141 -7.59 13.80 -6.68
N ARG A 142 -7.86 14.33 -7.89
CA ARG A 142 -7.24 15.58 -8.38
C ARG A 142 -7.31 16.76 -7.39
N PRO A 143 -8.45 17.04 -6.71
CA PRO A 143 -8.54 18.16 -5.77
C PRO A 143 -7.61 18.03 -4.56
N ASP A 144 -7.37 16.80 -4.12
CA ASP A 144 -6.67 16.53 -2.85
C ASP A 144 -5.19 16.22 -3.06
N TYR A 145 -4.77 15.90 -4.28
CA TYR A 145 -3.40 15.46 -4.57
C TYR A 145 -2.32 16.41 -4.04
N ARG A 146 -2.50 17.73 -4.19
CA ARG A 146 -1.53 18.73 -3.69
C ARG A 146 -1.86 19.29 -2.30
N SER A 147 -2.94 18.82 -1.72
CA SER A 147 -3.39 19.26 -0.41
C SER A 147 -2.61 18.52 0.69
N PRO A 148 -2.38 19.15 1.84
CA PRO A 148 -1.95 18.41 3.03
C PRO A 148 -3.06 17.45 3.49
N HIS A 149 -2.75 16.58 4.45
CA HIS A 149 -3.78 15.86 5.17
C HIS A 149 -4.45 16.81 6.16
N HIS A 150 -5.74 17.04 5.96
CA HIS A 150 -6.56 17.86 6.84
C HIS A 150 -7.57 17.00 7.61
N GLU A 151 -7.60 15.70 7.32
CA GLU A 151 -8.57 14.76 7.85
C GLU A 151 -8.21 14.38 9.29
N ARG A 152 -9.19 14.43 10.19
CA ARG A 152 -9.11 13.98 11.58
C ARG A 152 -10.40 13.32 12.00
N LEU A 153 -10.32 12.41 12.95
CA LEU A 153 -11.52 11.84 13.55
C LEU A 153 -12.20 12.84 14.49
N PRO A 154 -13.55 12.84 14.55
CA PRO A 154 -14.46 12.15 13.63
C PRO A 154 -14.44 12.79 12.23
N TYR A 155 -14.37 11.96 11.18
CA TYR A 155 -14.36 12.46 9.81
C TYR A 155 -15.71 13.05 9.43
N ASP A 156 -15.68 14.22 8.79
CA ASP A 156 -16.86 14.68 8.06
C ASP A 156 -17.03 13.95 6.72
N ARG A 157 -18.04 14.36 5.94
CA ARG A 157 -18.39 13.74 4.65
C ARG A 157 -17.28 13.86 3.59
N ASP A 158 -16.46 14.90 3.66
CA ASP A 158 -15.40 15.15 2.70
C ASP A 158 -14.07 14.56 3.20
N GLY A 159 -13.83 14.59 4.51
CA GLY A 159 -12.72 13.92 5.20
C GLY A 159 -12.70 12.41 4.96
N ILE A 160 -13.86 11.74 5.09
CA ILE A 160 -13.95 10.29 4.86
C ILE A 160 -13.60 9.87 3.42
N LYS A 161 -13.71 10.79 2.46
CA LYS A 161 -13.36 10.56 1.05
C LYS A 161 -11.93 10.95 0.74
N SER A 162 -11.47 12.06 1.30
CA SER A 162 -10.15 12.60 1.02
C SER A 162 -9.03 11.87 1.75
N VAL A 163 -9.32 11.19 2.88
CA VAL A 163 -8.34 10.47 3.71
C VAL A 163 -7.58 9.40 2.95
N TYR A 164 -8.23 8.68 2.03
CA TYR A 164 -7.60 7.64 1.21
C TYR A 164 -7.11 8.15 -0.15
N HIS A 165 -7.23 9.44 -0.46
CA HIS A 165 -6.69 9.95 -1.72
C HIS A 165 -5.15 10.00 -1.70
N VAL A 166 -4.53 9.68 -2.82
CA VAL A 166 -3.08 9.80 -2.98
C VAL A 166 -2.63 11.26 -2.80
N ARG A 167 -1.53 11.48 -2.05
CA ARG A 167 -0.89 12.81 -1.91
C ARG A 167 0.39 12.91 -2.72
N GLU A 168 0.68 14.11 -3.21
CA GLU A 168 1.94 14.47 -3.90
C GLU A 168 3.14 14.21 -2.99
N TYR A 169 2.97 14.40 -1.68
CA TYR A 169 3.98 14.06 -0.67
C TYR A 169 4.43 12.59 -0.76
N ASP A 170 3.50 11.64 -0.86
CA ASP A 170 3.79 10.22 -0.91
C ASP A 170 4.44 9.80 -2.24
N VAL A 171 3.95 10.38 -3.33
CA VAL A 171 4.49 10.16 -4.68
C VAL A 171 5.90 10.74 -4.81
N GLU A 172 6.15 11.94 -4.31
CA GLU A 172 7.47 12.56 -4.36
C GLU A 172 8.51 11.77 -3.56
N LYS A 173 8.15 11.13 -2.43
CA LYS A 173 9.05 10.21 -1.72
C LYS A 173 9.44 9.01 -2.61
N LEU A 174 8.48 8.35 -3.24
CA LEU A 174 8.73 7.20 -4.12
C LEU A 174 9.59 7.60 -5.34
N LEU A 175 9.44 8.82 -5.85
CA LEU A 175 10.28 9.39 -6.91
C LEU A 175 11.72 9.74 -6.47
N ARG A 176 12.07 9.54 -5.19
CA ARG A 176 13.46 9.63 -4.70
C ARG A 176 14.14 8.27 -4.58
N VAL A 177 13.42 7.18 -4.81
CA VAL A 177 13.99 5.84 -4.82
C VAL A 177 14.91 5.73 -6.03
N THR A 178 16.15 5.32 -5.81
CA THR A 178 17.19 5.20 -6.85
C THR A 178 17.60 3.74 -7.08
N GLY A 179 17.49 2.87 -6.07
CA GLY A 179 17.71 1.45 -6.31
C GLY A 179 16.56 0.83 -7.12
N HIS A 180 16.83 -0.30 -7.77
CA HIS A 180 15.82 -1.03 -8.56
C HIS A 180 14.68 -1.57 -7.70
N VAL A 181 13.45 -1.46 -8.21
CA VAL A 181 12.22 -1.99 -7.62
C VAL A 181 11.75 -3.16 -8.49
N ASP A 182 11.40 -4.29 -7.89
CA ASP A 182 10.94 -5.46 -8.66
C ASP A 182 9.43 -5.45 -8.86
N ILE A 183 8.70 -4.99 -7.84
CA ILE A 183 7.24 -5.05 -7.79
C ILE A 183 6.71 -3.67 -7.39
N GLY A 184 5.89 -3.07 -8.26
CA GLY A 184 5.10 -1.88 -7.95
C GLY A 184 3.65 -2.24 -7.64
N LEU A 185 3.06 -1.63 -6.61
CA LEU A 185 1.69 -1.86 -6.18
C LEU A 185 0.91 -0.55 -6.12
N THR A 186 -0.26 -0.51 -6.76
CA THR A 186 -1.24 0.59 -6.61
C THR A 186 -2.65 0.03 -6.59
N HIS A 187 -3.58 0.68 -5.87
CA HIS A 187 -4.97 0.21 -5.89
C HIS A 187 -5.64 0.49 -7.23
N ASP A 188 -5.72 1.77 -7.61
CA ASP A 188 -6.16 2.17 -8.94
C ASP A 188 -5.02 2.04 -9.97
N TRP A 189 -5.41 1.90 -11.24
CA TRP A 189 -4.45 1.60 -12.30
C TRP A 189 -3.63 2.85 -12.64
N PRO A 190 -2.34 2.72 -12.99
CA PRO A 190 -1.63 3.78 -13.70
C PRO A 190 -2.46 4.26 -14.89
N ALA A 191 -2.69 5.56 -15.01
CA ALA A 191 -3.39 6.12 -16.15
C ALA A 191 -2.74 5.69 -17.48
N TRP A 192 -3.59 5.36 -18.45
CA TRP A 192 -3.23 4.93 -19.81
C TRP A 192 -2.65 3.52 -19.94
N VAL A 193 -2.49 2.77 -18.86
CA VAL A 193 -1.95 1.39 -18.91
C VAL A 193 -2.83 0.46 -19.72
N GLU A 194 -4.13 0.75 -19.84
CA GLU A 194 -5.04 -0.02 -20.67
C GLU A 194 -4.60 -0.03 -22.13
N LEU A 195 -4.00 1.06 -22.62
CA LEU A 195 -3.51 1.19 -24.00
C LEU A 195 -2.29 0.31 -24.29
N CYS A 196 -1.65 -0.25 -23.26
CA CYS A 196 -0.54 -1.21 -23.39
C CYS A 196 -1.01 -2.68 -23.50
N GLY A 197 -2.32 -2.93 -23.45
CA GLY A 197 -2.90 -4.26 -23.61
C GLY A 197 -4.06 -4.25 -24.60
N GLU A 198 -4.99 -5.19 -24.43
CA GLU A 198 -6.17 -5.38 -25.29
C GLU A 198 -7.28 -4.34 -24.98
N TYR A 199 -6.98 -3.04 -25.13
CA TYR A 199 -7.91 -1.96 -24.78
C TYR A 199 -9.22 -1.98 -25.56
N GLU A 200 -9.21 -2.47 -26.81
CA GLU A 200 -10.42 -2.53 -27.64
C GLU A 200 -11.46 -3.49 -27.04
N ASN A 201 -11.00 -4.67 -26.60
CA ASN A 201 -11.83 -5.64 -25.89
C ASN A 201 -12.31 -5.08 -24.55
N LEU A 202 -11.43 -4.39 -23.82
CA LEU A 202 -11.78 -3.75 -22.55
C LEU A 202 -12.87 -2.70 -22.72
N TYR A 203 -12.74 -1.80 -23.71
CA TYR A 203 -13.71 -0.75 -23.98
C TYR A 203 -15.03 -1.29 -24.55
N ALA A 204 -14.99 -2.37 -25.34
CA ALA A 204 -16.19 -3.05 -25.79
C ALA A 204 -16.97 -3.68 -24.61
N ALA A 205 -16.27 -4.36 -23.70
CA ALA A 205 -16.86 -4.98 -22.52
C ALA A 205 -17.31 -3.95 -21.45
N LYS A 206 -16.59 -2.83 -21.32
CA LYS A 206 -16.85 -1.76 -20.36
C LYS A 206 -16.83 -0.37 -21.03
N PRO A 207 -17.91 0.03 -21.73
CA PRO A 207 -17.95 1.31 -22.45
C PRO A 207 -17.77 2.55 -21.57
N HIS A 208 -18.08 2.47 -20.28
CA HIS A 208 -17.86 3.54 -19.32
C HIS A 208 -16.38 3.82 -19.06
N PHE A 209 -15.46 2.86 -19.28
CA PHE A 209 -14.02 3.12 -19.20
C PHE A 209 -13.59 4.05 -20.32
N LEU A 210 -14.06 3.80 -21.55
CA LEU A 210 -13.82 4.71 -22.67
C LEU A 210 -14.43 6.10 -22.39
N ALA A 211 -15.63 6.16 -21.79
CA ALA A 211 -16.23 7.44 -21.40
C ALA A 211 -15.37 8.21 -20.38
N SER A 212 -14.81 7.54 -19.37
CA SER A 212 -13.89 8.14 -18.40
C SER A 212 -12.55 8.55 -19.05
N ALA A 213 -12.00 7.73 -19.94
CA ALA A 213 -10.77 8.03 -20.66
C ALA A 213 -10.90 9.27 -21.57
N LYS A 214 -12.07 9.45 -22.21
CA LYS A 214 -12.40 10.63 -23.03
C LYS A 214 -12.33 11.96 -22.25
N ILE A 215 -12.56 11.93 -20.95
CA ILE A 215 -12.51 13.10 -20.06
C ILE A 215 -11.29 13.09 -19.13
N ASP A 216 -10.28 12.27 -19.43
CA ASP A 216 -9.00 12.23 -18.70
C ASP A 216 -9.16 11.86 -17.21
N ASN A 217 -10.13 10.98 -16.93
CA ASN A 217 -10.54 10.54 -15.58
C ASN A 217 -10.45 9.01 -15.38
N LEU A 218 -9.76 8.29 -16.26
CA LEU A 218 -9.46 6.87 -16.09
C LEU A 218 -8.04 6.70 -15.55
N GLY A 219 -7.92 6.05 -14.38
CA GLY A 219 -6.64 5.74 -13.75
C GLY A 219 -5.97 6.90 -13.02
N ASN A 220 -4.76 6.62 -12.56
CA ASN A 220 -3.96 7.40 -11.62
C ASN A 220 -2.72 7.95 -12.32
N LYS A 221 -2.72 9.26 -12.58
CA LYS A 221 -1.61 9.95 -13.25
C LYS A 221 -0.31 9.96 -12.43
N PRO A 222 -0.36 10.21 -11.12
CA PRO A 222 0.82 10.01 -10.28
C PRO A 222 1.40 8.59 -10.37
N ALA A 223 0.56 7.55 -10.39
CA ALA A 223 1.00 6.17 -10.57
C ALA A 223 1.65 5.93 -11.95
N SER A 224 1.16 6.55 -13.02
CA SER A 224 1.84 6.53 -14.34
C SER A 224 3.24 7.13 -14.30
N ARG A 225 3.43 8.23 -13.54
CA ARG A 225 4.74 8.84 -13.33
C ARG A 225 5.68 7.89 -12.57
N LEU A 226 5.16 7.21 -11.54
CA LEU A 226 5.91 6.21 -10.79
C LEU A 226 6.26 4.99 -11.65
N LEU A 227 5.33 4.46 -12.44
CA LEU A 227 5.56 3.34 -13.36
C LEU A 227 6.70 3.65 -14.35
N GLY A 228 6.67 4.83 -14.97
CA GLY A 228 7.72 5.25 -15.90
C GLY A 228 9.07 5.55 -15.24
N TYR A 229 9.07 5.97 -13.96
CA TYR A 229 10.29 6.28 -13.21
C TYR A 229 10.95 5.04 -12.59
N LEU A 230 10.16 4.18 -11.92
CA LEU A 230 10.64 2.99 -11.21
C LEU A 230 10.89 1.80 -12.14
N GLN A 231 10.11 1.68 -13.22
CA GLN A 231 10.20 0.61 -14.23
C GLN A 231 10.35 -0.80 -13.61
N PRO A 232 9.44 -1.24 -12.72
CA PRO A 232 9.59 -2.53 -12.06
C PRO A 232 9.36 -3.70 -13.00
N SER A 233 9.85 -4.90 -12.66
CA SER A 233 9.54 -6.12 -13.42
C SER A 233 8.04 -6.40 -13.47
N TYR A 234 7.34 -6.17 -12.35
CA TYR A 234 5.92 -6.45 -12.19
C TYR A 234 5.19 -5.24 -11.62
N TRP A 235 3.96 -5.01 -12.08
CA TRP A 235 3.06 -4.03 -11.50
C TRP A 235 1.68 -4.63 -11.25
N PHE A 236 1.21 -4.57 -10.01
CA PHE A 236 -0.08 -5.13 -9.62
C PHE A 236 -1.08 -4.06 -9.20
N SER A 237 -2.34 -4.21 -9.66
CA SER A 237 -3.43 -3.30 -9.31
C SER A 237 -4.78 -4.00 -9.11
N GLY A 238 -5.74 -3.26 -8.54
CA GLY A 238 -7.12 -3.69 -8.31
C GLY A 238 -8.14 -2.69 -8.86
N HIS A 239 -9.07 -2.27 -8.01
CA HIS A 239 -10.08 -1.19 -8.16
C HIS A 239 -11.12 -1.34 -9.27
N MET A 240 -10.69 -1.60 -10.50
CA MET A 240 -11.52 -1.57 -11.71
C MET A 240 -12.45 -2.79 -11.87
N HIS A 241 -12.39 -3.75 -10.94
CA HIS A 241 -13.20 -4.98 -10.90
C HIS A 241 -13.20 -5.73 -12.24
N VAL A 242 -12.00 -5.88 -12.82
CA VAL A 242 -11.78 -6.64 -14.05
C VAL A 242 -10.36 -7.17 -14.07
N LYS A 243 -10.21 -8.43 -14.51
CA LYS A 243 -8.91 -8.99 -14.81
C LYS A 243 -8.40 -8.38 -16.11
N PHE A 244 -7.20 -7.80 -16.07
CA PHE A 244 -6.58 -7.21 -17.24
C PHE A 244 -5.07 -7.32 -17.13
N SER A 245 -4.41 -7.62 -18.24
CA SER A 245 -2.96 -7.74 -18.31
C SER A 245 -2.43 -6.90 -19.47
N ALA A 246 -1.24 -6.34 -19.27
CA ALA A 246 -0.55 -5.56 -20.29
C ALA A 246 0.97 -5.72 -20.13
N THR A 247 1.69 -5.59 -21.24
CA THR A 247 3.16 -5.61 -21.24
C THR A 247 3.64 -4.22 -21.65
N ILE A 248 4.26 -3.51 -20.72
CA ILE A 248 4.75 -2.14 -20.93
C ILE A 248 6.21 -2.19 -21.34
N LYS A 249 6.55 -1.62 -22.50
CA LYS A 249 7.93 -1.44 -22.95
C LYS A 249 8.37 0.00 -22.69
N HIS A 250 9.34 0.21 -21.81
CA HIS A 250 9.83 1.54 -21.44
C HIS A 250 10.80 2.08 -22.50
N ILE A 251 10.25 2.69 -23.55
CA ILE A 251 11.03 3.18 -24.70
C ILE A 251 11.42 4.67 -24.59
N GLU A 252 10.71 5.42 -23.76
CA GLU A 252 10.93 6.86 -23.56
C GLU A 252 11.23 7.19 -22.09
N SER A 253 11.66 8.43 -21.86
CA SER A 253 11.96 8.93 -20.51
C SER A 253 10.74 8.99 -19.58
N THR A 254 9.54 9.10 -20.13
CA THR A 254 8.29 9.08 -19.36
C THR A 254 7.34 8.01 -19.90
N PHE A 255 6.48 7.49 -19.03
CA PHE A 255 5.45 6.54 -19.45
C PHE A 255 4.42 7.19 -20.40
N GLU A 256 4.09 8.47 -20.17
CA GLU A 256 3.17 9.21 -21.05
C GLU A 256 3.69 9.26 -22.50
N ASP A 257 4.99 9.52 -22.69
CA ASP A 257 5.60 9.56 -24.03
C ASP A 257 5.72 8.17 -24.64
N THR A 258 6.00 7.15 -23.82
CA THR A 258 5.94 5.74 -24.24
C THR A 258 4.57 5.41 -24.83
N VAL A 259 3.48 5.79 -24.14
CA VAL A 259 2.11 5.52 -24.59
C VAL A 259 1.78 6.25 -25.90
N ARG A 260 2.29 7.46 -26.10
CA ARG A 260 2.05 8.23 -27.35
C ARG A 260 2.56 7.51 -28.61
N LEU A 261 3.62 6.72 -28.46
CA LEU A 261 4.26 5.98 -29.54
C LEU A 261 3.62 4.60 -29.82
N LEU A 262 2.70 4.12 -28.98
CA LEU A 262 2.04 2.83 -29.17
C LEU A 262 1.20 2.80 -30.45
N PRO A 263 1.11 1.67 -31.17
CA PRO A 263 0.28 1.53 -32.37
C PRO A 263 -1.22 1.48 -32.01
N ILE A 264 -1.79 2.62 -31.65
CA ILE A 264 -3.21 2.80 -31.30
C ILE A 264 -4.05 3.15 -32.53
N SER A 265 -5.29 2.66 -32.58
CA SER A 265 -6.24 2.94 -33.67
C SER A 265 -6.56 4.44 -33.78
N GLU A 266 -6.78 4.91 -35.01
CA GLU A 266 -7.01 6.33 -35.30
C GLU A 266 -8.25 6.89 -34.59
N SER A 267 -9.28 6.06 -34.44
CA SER A 267 -10.50 6.42 -33.70
C SER A 267 -10.19 6.74 -32.23
N ILE A 268 -9.34 5.96 -31.58
CA ILE A 268 -8.93 6.21 -30.19
C ILE A 268 -7.95 7.40 -30.11
N ARG A 269 -6.98 7.48 -31.03
CA ARG A 269 -6.02 8.61 -31.09
C ARG A 269 -6.72 9.96 -31.20
N THR A 270 -7.69 10.09 -32.11
CA THR A 270 -8.46 11.33 -32.30
C THR A 270 -9.42 11.63 -31.15
N THR A 271 -9.75 10.63 -30.33
CA THR A 271 -10.72 10.79 -29.25
C THR A 271 -10.04 11.19 -27.93
N LEU A 272 -8.99 10.49 -27.52
CA LEU A 272 -8.42 10.63 -26.17
C LEU A 272 -7.63 11.94 -25.99
N PRO A 273 -7.79 12.65 -24.86
CA PRO A 273 -7.05 13.89 -24.58
C PRO A 273 -5.53 13.76 -24.60
N LEU A 274 -5.00 12.57 -24.29
CA LEU A 274 -3.57 12.26 -24.27
C LEU A 274 -2.85 12.62 -25.59
N PHE A 275 -3.50 12.37 -26.73
CA PHE A 275 -2.93 12.55 -28.07
C PHE A 275 -3.22 13.93 -28.68
N LYS A 276 -4.12 14.72 -28.08
CA LYS A 276 -4.52 16.04 -28.62
C LYS A 276 -3.56 17.18 -28.24
N LYS A 277 -2.76 16.99 -27.19
CA LYS A 277 -1.84 18.02 -26.69
C LYS A 277 -0.48 17.89 -27.40
N ASN A 278 -0.06 18.96 -28.08
CA ASN A 278 1.34 19.12 -28.48
C ASN A 278 2.18 19.32 -27.22
N VAL A 279 3.11 18.41 -26.96
CA VAL A 279 4.03 18.54 -25.83
C VAL A 279 5.27 19.30 -26.27
N SER A 280 5.56 20.42 -25.59
CA SER A 280 6.89 21.00 -25.59
C SER A 280 7.85 19.99 -24.98
N LYS A 281 8.90 19.56 -25.71
CA LYS A 281 9.95 18.68 -25.18
C LYS A 281 10.44 19.22 -23.83
N SER A 282 9.97 18.62 -22.75
CA SER A 282 10.47 18.86 -21.41
C SER A 282 11.76 18.07 -21.29
N SER A 283 12.90 18.73 -21.41
CA SER A 283 14.21 18.16 -21.11
C SER A 283 14.33 17.93 -19.61
N ALA A 284 13.72 16.87 -19.11
CA ALA A 284 14.05 16.36 -17.77
C ALA A 284 15.35 15.57 -17.93
N GLU A 285 16.47 16.21 -17.59
CA GLU A 285 17.75 15.52 -17.37
C GLU A 285 17.59 14.62 -16.13
N HIS A 286 17.15 13.39 -16.35
CA HIS A 286 17.30 12.32 -15.38
C HIS A 286 18.62 11.60 -15.67
N THR A 287 19.52 11.64 -14.68
CA THR A 287 20.77 10.89 -14.66
C THR A 287 20.50 9.42 -14.96
N SER A 288 21.14 8.89 -15.99
CA SER A 288 20.85 7.63 -16.68
C SER A 288 21.18 6.35 -15.91
N GLU A 289 21.25 6.38 -14.58
CA GLU A 289 21.75 5.25 -13.77
C GLU A 289 20.64 4.32 -13.24
N THR A 290 19.36 4.67 -13.38
CA THR A 290 18.22 3.87 -12.88
C THR A 290 17.52 2.99 -13.91
N ARG A 291 17.92 3.02 -15.19
CA ARG A 291 17.33 2.15 -16.23
C ARG A 291 17.85 0.73 -16.10
N GLN A 292 17.12 -0.14 -15.41
CA GLN A 292 17.52 -1.55 -15.23
C GLN A 292 16.56 -2.55 -15.93
N ASN A 293 15.26 -2.24 -16.03
CA ASN A 293 14.29 -3.07 -16.76
C ASN A 293 13.63 -2.31 -17.90
N ASN A 294 13.66 -2.89 -19.11
CA ASN A 294 13.01 -2.30 -20.28
C ASN A 294 11.53 -2.71 -20.42
N VAL A 295 11.06 -3.65 -19.58
CA VAL A 295 9.70 -4.21 -19.65
C VAL A 295 9.10 -4.35 -18.25
N THR A 296 7.83 -3.98 -18.11
CA THR A 296 6.99 -4.26 -16.93
C THR A 296 5.81 -5.11 -17.33
N GLU A 297 5.59 -6.23 -16.62
CA GLU A 297 4.35 -7.01 -16.72
C GLU A 297 3.31 -6.46 -15.75
N PHE A 298 2.24 -5.88 -16.30
CA PHE A 298 1.13 -5.34 -15.54
C PHE A 298 0.01 -6.38 -15.42
N LEU A 299 -0.49 -6.56 -14.20
CA LEU A 299 -1.65 -7.38 -13.92
C LEU A 299 -2.59 -6.66 -12.96
N ALA A 300 -3.79 -6.40 -13.43
CA ALA A 300 -4.92 -5.99 -12.61
C ALA A 300 -5.90 -7.14 -12.42
N LEU A 301 -6.47 -7.22 -11.22
CA LEU A 301 -7.40 -8.27 -10.83
C LEU A 301 -8.73 -7.69 -10.35
N SER A 302 -9.78 -8.50 -10.44
CA SER A 302 -11.11 -8.14 -9.96
C SER A 302 -11.21 -8.16 -8.43
N LYS A 303 -12.42 -8.06 -7.89
CA LYS A 303 -12.70 -8.19 -6.46
C LYS A 303 -13.07 -9.61 -6.04
N ALA A 304 -12.75 -9.95 -4.79
CA ALA A 304 -13.24 -11.14 -4.11
C ALA A 304 -14.77 -11.26 -4.18
N GLY A 305 -15.25 -12.50 -4.09
CA GLY A 305 -16.67 -12.84 -4.22
C GLY A 305 -17.13 -13.04 -5.68
N HIS A 306 -16.29 -12.74 -6.66
CA HIS A 306 -16.43 -13.27 -8.03
C HIS A 306 -15.72 -14.62 -8.17
N HIS A 307 -15.72 -15.19 -9.37
CA HIS A 307 -14.97 -16.43 -9.63
C HIS A 307 -13.46 -16.25 -9.35
N PRO A 308 -12.80 -17.17 -8.62
CA PRO A 308 -11.40 -17.03 -8.16
C PRO A 308 -10.38 -16.71 -9.25
N SER A 309 -10.57 -17.23 -10.46
CA SER A 309 -9.69 -16.97 -11.61
C SER A 309 -9.65 -15.51 -12.08
N THR A 310 -10.61 -14.70 -11.65
CA THR A 310 -10.76 -13.29 -12.07
C THR A 310 -10.15 -12.30 -11.08
N TYR A 311 -10.08 -12.67 -9.80
CA TYR A 311 -9.66 -11.76 -8.73
C TYR A 311 -8.36 -12.20 -8.05
N MET A 312 -7.89 -13.42 -8.30
CA MET A 312 -6.67 -13.99 -7.76
C MET A 312 -5.77 -14.54 -8.88
N GLU A 313 -4.46 -14.45 -8.71
CA GLU A 313 -3.48 -15.13 -9.57
C GLU A 313 -2.34 -15.73 -8.74
N LEU A 314 -1.90 -16.93 -9.13
CA LEU A 314 -0.77 -17.62 -8.50
C LEU A 314 0.42 -17.51 -9.46
N LEU A 315 1.54 -17.00 -8.97
CA LEU A 315 2.71 -16.63 -9.76
C LEU A 315 3.96 -17.34 -9.22
N GLU A 316 4.82 -17.78 -10.13
CA GLU A 316 6.20 -18.17 -9.83
C GLU A 316 7.09 -17.08 -10.41
N LEU A 317 7.70 -16.29 -9.53
CA LEU A 317 8.51 -15.14 -9.92
C LEU A 317 9.99 -15.50 -9.97
N GLU A 318 10.73 -14.86 -10.86
CA GLU A 318 12.19 -14.99 -10.86
C GLU A 318 12.79 -14.31 -9.63
N LEU A 319 13.86 -14.91 -9.10
CA LEU A 319 14.68 -14.31 -8.06
C LEU A 319 15.45 -13.11 -8.65
N PRO A 320 15.27 -11.89 -8.12
CA PRO A 320 16.04 -10.74 -8.58
C PRO A 320 17.52 -10.93 -8.28
N GLU A 321 18.37 -10.60 -9.24
CA GLU A 321 19.82 -10.51 -9.00
C GLU A 321 20.11 -9.30 -8.10
N ARG A 322 20.92 -9.52 -7.05
CA ARG A 322 21.28 -8.50 -6.08
C ARG A 322 22.77 -8.56 -5.77
N SER A 323 23.32 -7.40 -5.42
CA SER A 323 24.73 -7.29 -5.03
C SER A 323 24.97 -7.95 -3.67
N GLY A 324 26.22 -8.32 -3.38
CA GLY A 324 26.60 -8.87 -2.07
C GLY A 324 26.39 -7.91 -0.89
N GLU A 325 26.22 -6.61 -1.15
CA GLU A 325 25.95 -5.60 -0.11
C GLU A 325 24.52 -5.71 0.46
N GLU A 326 23.62 -6.44 -0.20
CA GLU A 326 22.23 -6.63 0.19
C GLU A 326 21.98 -7.92 0.98
N GLN A 327 23.04 -8.66 1.33
CA GLN A 327 22.94 -9.94 2.03
C GLN A 327 22.20 -9.86 3.37
N GLN A 328 22.18 -8.68 4.00
CA GLN A 328 21.44 -8.41 5.24
C GLN A 328 19.92 -8.69 5.14
N TYR A 329 19.35 -8.68 3.94
CA TYR A 329 17.92 -8.97 3.74
C TYR A 329 17.62 -10.47 3.59
N PHE A 330 18.64 -11.31 3.40
CA PHE A 330 18.46 -12.69 2.93
C PHE A 330 18.28 -13.70 4.07
N SER A 331 18.13 -13.22 5.30
CA SER A 331 17.79 -14.06 6.45
C SER A 331 16.42 -14.73 6.26
N ARG A 332 16.34 -16.01 6.61
CA ARG A 332 15.14 -16.84 6.50
C ARG A 332 14.75 -17.43 7.85
N ASP A 333 13.48 -17.80 7.99
CA ASP A 333 12.95 -18.56 9.11
C ASP A 333 13.25 -20.07 8.98
N GLU A 334 12.76 -20.85 9.94
CA GLU A 334 12.89 -22.31 9.98
C GLU A 334 12.19 -23.03 8.81
N ASN A 335 11.22 -22.37 8.16
CA ASN A 335 10.50 -22.87 6.99
C ASN A 335 11.15 -22.42 5.67
N GLY A 336 12.30 -21.73 5.74
CA GLY A 336 13.03 -21.23 4.58
C GLY A 336 12.42 -19.98 3.94
N LYS A 337 11.49 -19.30 4.62
CA LYS A 337 10.81 -18.07 4.18
C LYS A 337 11.60 -16.84 4.62
N TYR A 338 11.68 -15.82 3.78
CA TYR A 338 12.39 -14.60 4.14
C TYR A 338 11.60 -13.78 5.17
N PHE A 339 12.29 -12.97 5.95
CA PHE A 339 11.63 -11.99 6.80
C PHE A 339 11.29 -10.72 6.02
N LEU A 340 10.20 -10.03 6.40
CA LEU A 340 9.99 -8.66 5.99
C LEU A 340 11.04 -7.75 6.64
N SER A 341 11.62 -6.87 5.82
CA SER A 341 12.60 -5.89 6.26
C SER A 341 12.25 -4.50 5.73
N TYR A 342 12.53 -3.49 6.53
CA TYR A 342 12.57 -2.11 6.07
C TYR A 342 13.65 -1.95 5.00
N ASP A 343 13.39 -1.12 4.00
CA ASP A 343 14.39 -0.76 3.00
C ASP A 343 15.24 0.43 3.48
N GLU A 344 16.57 0.27 3.52
CA GLU A 344 17.52 1.31 3.98
C GLU A 344 17.32 2.67 3.27
N GLU A 345 17.13 2.66 1.95
CA GLU A 345 16.91 3.90 1.19
C GLU A 345 15.56 4.53 1.51
N TRP A 346 14.51 3.72 1.67
CA TRP A 346 13.19 4.21 2.04
C TRP A 346 13.15 4.81 3.44
N LEU A 347 13.84 4.21 4.41
CA LEU A 347 14.01 4.77 5.76
C LEU A 347 14.68 6.15 5.69
N ALA A 348 15.72 6.29 4.88
CA ALA A 348 16.41 7.56 4.69
C ALA A 348 15.53 8.64 4.04
N ILE A 349 14.76 8.26 3.02
CA ILE A 349 13.78 9.15 2.36
C ILE A 349 12.72 9.57 3.37
N THR A 350 12.13 8.63 4.10
CA THR A 350 11.08 8.90 5.10
C THR A 350 11.58 9.88 6.17
N ARG A 351 12.77 9.62 6.73
CA ARG A 351 13.40 10.52 7.71
C ARG A 351 13.65 11.93 7.13
N ALA A 352 14.09 12.02 5.87
CA ALA A 352 14.37 13.30 5.22
C ALA A 352 13.11 14.12 4.95
N TYR A 353 11.97 13.46 4.73
CA TYR A 353 10.69 14.07 4.41
C TYR A 353 9.82 14.37 5.64
N ASN A 354 10.14 13.86 6.84
CA ASN A 354 9.27 13.96 8.02
C ASN A 354 8.82 15.40 8.35
N ASP A 355 9.72 16.39 8.23
CA ASP A 355 9.41 17.80 8.48
C ASP A 355 8.48 18.44 7.42
N THR A 356 8.31 17.78 6.28
CA THR A 356 7.45 18.25 5.18
C THR A 356 6.06 17.61 5.21
N LEU A 357 5.88 16.55 6.00
CA LEU A 357 4.56 15.97 6.26
C LEU A 357 3.73 16.99 7.05
N ARG A 358 2.56 17.30 6.50
CA ARG A 358 1.62 18.27 7.08
C ARG A 358 0.29 17.58 7.31
N LEU A 359 -0.05 17.47 8.58
CA LEU A 359 -1.31 16.93 9.06
C LEU A 359 -2.04 18.00 9.87
N ALA A 360 -3.37 17.97 9.94
CA ALA A 360 -4.11 18.80 10.87
C ALA A 360 -3.72 18.47 12.32
N ASP A 361 -3.59 19.48 13.16
CA ASP A 361 -3.39 19.28 14.59
C ASP A 361 -4.68 18.71 15.23
N PRO A 362 -4.59 17.69 16.10
CA PRO A 362 -5.78 17.02 16.64
C PRO A 362 -6.67 17.94 17.49
N ASN A 363 -6.10 18.96 18.14
CA ASN A 363 -6.83 19.85 19.05
C ASN A 363 -7.42 21.06 18.32
N THR A 364 -6.69 21.61 17.35
CA THR A 364 -7.08 22.83 16.64
C THR A 364 -7.68 22.58 15.27
N LEU A 365 -7.50 21.37 14.70
CA LEU A 365 -7.83 20.99 13.32
C LEU A 365 -7.14 21.84 12.24
N ILE A 366 -6.16 22.67 12.65
CA ILE A 366 -5.41 23.54 11.74
C ILE A 366 -4.21 22.77 11.20
N VAL A 367 -4.05 22.80 9.88
CA VAL A 367 -2.83 22.30 9.25
C VAL A 367 -1.73 23.36 9.40
N PRO A 368 -0.56 23.04 10.00
CA PRO A 368 0.51 23.99 10.16
C PRO A 368 1.02 24.50 8.81
N PRO A 369 1.51 25.75 8.72
CA PRO A 369 2.12 26.25 7.49
C PRO A 369 3.38 25.45 7.14
N PRO A 370 3.77 25.41 5.86
CA PRO A 370 4.99 24.70 5.46
C PRO A 370 6.22 25.34 6.09
N LYS A 371 7.02 24.56 6.84
CA LYS A 371 8.28 25.02 7.45
C LYS A 371 9.32 25.44 6.41
N LYS A 372 9.31 24.82 5.22
CA LYS A 372 10.21 25.12 4.09
C LYS A 372 9.43 25.03 2.78
N LYS A 373 9.78 25.88 1.81
CA LYS A 373 9.31 25.78 0.43
C LYS A 373 10.24 24.86 -0.36
N GLY A 374 9.67 23.96 -1.16
CA GLY A 374 10.43 23.14 -2.13
C GLY A 374 10.59 21.67 -1.73
N ILE A 375 11.09 20.89 -2.68
CA ILE A 375 11.30 19.45 -2.54
C ILE A 375 12.58 19.19 -1.75
N VAL A 376 12.60 18.14 -0.93
CA VAL A 376 13.78 17.71 -0.18
C VAL A 376 14.95 17.44 -1.14
N SER A 377 16.10 18.06 -0.89
CA SER A 377 17.25 17.95 -1.80
C SER A 377 17.89 16.56 -1.77
N PRO A 378 18.46 16.09 -2.89
CA PRO A 378 19.20 14.82 -2.92
C PRO A 378 20.32 14.74 -1.87
N THR A 379 21.02 15.85 -1.62
CA THR A 379 22.06 15.93 -0.57
C THR A 379 21.50 15.70 0.83
N ALA A 380 20.30 16.21 1.12
CA ALA A 380 19.65 15.96 2.41
C ALA A 380 19.32 14.48 2.59
N ILE A 381 18.81 13.81 1.54
CA ILE A 381 18.52 12.37 1.54
C ILE A 381 19.81 11.56 1.69
N ALA A 382 20.88 11.92 0.98
CA ALA A 382 22.18 11.25 1.08
C ALA A 382 22.73 11.29 2.52
N ARG A 383 22.60 12.44 3.21
CA ARG A 383 22.96 12.54 4.63
C ARG A 383 22.12 11.62 5.51
N GLN A 384 20.82 11.50 5.26
CA GLN A 384 19.98 10.56 5.98
C GLN A 384 20.33 9.10 5.68
N ARG A 385 20.78 8.79 4.45
CA ARG A 385 21.23 7.44 4.08
C ARG A 385 22.45 7.02 4.88
N THR A 386 23.44 7.91 5.02
CA THR A 386 24.59 7.66 5.92
C THR A 386 24.12 7.41 7.35
N TRP A 387 23.22 8.26 7.87
CA TRP A 387 22.69 8.11 9.22
C TRP A 387 21.96 6.77 9.43
N VAL A 388 21.06 6.38 8.51
CA VAL A 388 20.32 5.10 8.58
C VAL A 388 21.28 3.93 8.53
N ARG A 389 22.28 3.97 7.64
CA ARG A 389 23.28 2.91 7.54
C ARG A 389 24.03 2.70 8.86
N ASP A 390 24.48 3.79 9.48
CA ASP A 390 25.29 3.73 10.70
C ASP A 390 24.46 3.40 11.95
N ASN A 391 23.18 3.80 11.98
CA ASN A 391 22.33 3.66 13.17
C ASN A 391 21.35 2.49 13.11
N ILE A 392 21.04 1.96 11.93
CA ILE A 392 20.04 0.92 11.71
C ILE A 392 20.66 -0.28 10.99
N SER A 393 21.12 -0.10 9.74
CA SER A 393 21.59 -1.21 8.91
C SER A 393 22.76 -1.97 9.53
N LYS A 394 23.83 -1.27 9.90
CA LYS A 394 25.02 -1.87 10.54
C LYS A 394 24.72 -2.49 11.91
N LYS A 395 23.62 -2.09 12.56
CA LYS A 395 23.17 -2.66 13.83
C LYS A 395 22.21 -3.85 13.64
N GLY A 396 21.91 -4.25 12.40
CA GLY A 396 21.02 -5.35 12.10
C GLY A 396 19.53 -5.06 12.38
N LEU A 397 19.14 -3.79 12.41
CA LEU A 397 17.80 -3.34 12.82
C LEU A 397 16.83 -3.15 11.64
N LEU A 398 17.14 -3.74 10.47
CA LEU A 398 16.27 -3.62 9.28
C LEU A 398 15.12 -4.61 9.27
N ARG A 399 15.18 -5.71 10.04
CA ARG A 399 14.04 -6.64 10.13
C ARG A 399 12.85 -5.90 10.74
N ILE A 400 11.69 -5.99 10.08
CA ILE A 400 10.45 -5.45 10.64
C ILE A 400 10.07 -6.31 11.85
N PRO A 401 9.92 -5.73 13.06
CA PRO A 401 9.56 -6.49 14.24
C PRO A 401 8.14 -7.03 14.09
N GLU A 402 7.89 -8.29 14.46
CA GLU A 402 6.55 -8.90 14.48
C GLU A 402 5.82 -8.59 15.80
N ASP A 403 5.57 -7.30 16.05
CA ASP A 403 5.14 -6.75 17.34
C ASP A 403 3.65 -6.38 17.41
N PHE A 404 2.80 -7.04 16.61
CA PHE A 404 1.36 -6.79 16.60
C PHE A 404 0.71 -6.96 17.99
N ALA A 405 0.07 -5.89 18.45
CA ALA A 405 -0.76 -5.85 19.65
C ALA A 405 -2.10 -5.19 19.34
N THR A 406 -3.17 -5.71 19.96
CA THR A 406 -4.49 -5.08 19.95
C THR A 406 -4.42 -3.81 20.81
N HIS A 407 -4.61 -2.65 20.20
CA HIS A 407 -4.52 -1.33 20.85
C HIS A 407 -5.84 -0.54 20.85
N ALA A 408 -6.81 -1.00 20.05
CA ALA A 408 -8.20 -0.52 20.02
C ALA A 408 -9.19 -1.65 20.37
N PRO A 409 -10.42 -1.35 20.81
CA PRO A 409 -11.44 -2.33 21.18
C PRO A 409 -11.71 -3.36 20.07
N THR A 410 -11.83 -4.63 20.44
CA THR A 410 -12.26 -5.71 19.55
C THR A 410 -13.78 -5.73 19.42
N GLN A 411 -14.30 -6.39 18.38
CA GLN A 411 -15.74 -6.64 18.27
C GLN A 411 -16.28 -7.35 19.54
N SER A 412 -17.25 -6.72 20.21
CA SER A 412 -18.01 -7.29 21.33
C SER A 412 -19.36 -7.83 20.86
N THR A 413 -19.95 -8.76 21.62
CA THR A 413 -21.29 -9.30 21.35
C THR A 413 -22.42 -8.36 21.79
N ASN A 414 -22.13 -7.34 22.61
CA ASN A 414 -23.14 -6.57 23.35
C ASN A 414 -23.19 -5.07 23.01
N THR A 415 -22.58 -4.62 21.91
CA THR A 415 -22.53 -3.18 21.59
C THR A 415 -23.78 -2.69 20.87
N THR A 416 -24.50 -1.76 21.49
CA THR A 416 -25.55 -0.91 20.88
C THR A 416 -25.00 0.33 20.17
N ASP A 417 -23.67 0.50 20.13
CA ASP A 417 -22.98 1.77 19.86
C ASP A 417 -22.32 1.89 18.46
N GLY A 418 -22.70 1.02 17.51
CA GLY A 418 -22.13 0.99 16.16
C GLY A 418 -22.52 2.17 15.25
N GLN A 419 -23.08 3.27 15.77
CA GLN A 419 -23.53 4.41 14.97
C GLN A 419 -22.52 5.55 14.87
N GLU A 420 -21.59 5.66 15.81
CA GLU A 420 -20.60 6.75 15.87
C GLU A 420 -19.24 6.31 15.33
N GLN A 421 -18.42 7.29 14.93
CA GLN A 421 -17.02 7.04 14.61
C GLN A 421 -16.22 6.90 15.91
N PRO A 422 -15.24 5.99 15.98
CA PRO A 422 -14.40 5.84 17.17
C PRO A 422 -13.47 7.05 17.34
N PRO A 423 -12.89 7.22 18.55
CA PRO A 423 -11.77 8.13 18.75
C PRO A 423 -10.51 7.65 18.01
N GLU A 424 -9.49 8.50 17.96
CA GLU A 424 -8.15 8.09 17.51
C GLU A 424 -7.49 7.20 18.57
N TYR A 425 -6.91 6.07 18.14
CA TYR A 425 -6.19 5.18 19.04
C TYR A 425 -4.68 5.30 18.82
N PRO A 426 -3.87 5.50 19.88
CA PRO A 426 -2.41 5.51 19.73
C PRO A 426 -1.92 4.11 19.31
N ASN A 427 -1.10 4.06 18.27
CA ASN A 427 -0.51 2.81 17.79
C ASN A 427 0.99 2.75 18.12
N LYS A 428 1.39 1.73 18.87
CA LYS A 428 2.78 1.56 19.30
C LYS A 428 3.73 1.26 18.14
N GLN A 429 3.28 0.63 17.07
CA GLN A 429 4.11 0.36 15.89
C GLN A 429 4.57 1.67 15.23
N THR A 430 3.66 2.63 15.06
CA THR A 430 3.98 3.95 14.50
C THR A 430 4.92 4.75 15.42
N SER A 431 4.72 4.64 16.73
CA SER A 431 5.59 5.28 17.72
C SER A 431 7.00 4.67 17.72
N ASN A 432 7.11 3.34 17.72
CA ASN A 432 8.37 2.60 17.63
C ASN A 432 9.10 2.90 16.32
N PHE A 433 8.39 3.03 15.21
CA PHE A 433 8.97 3.39 13.91
C PHE A 433 9.56 4.82 13.92
N ALA A 434 8.86 5.78 14.52
CA ALA A 434 9.36 7.13 14.69
C ALA A 434 10.60 7.19 15.61
N GLU A 435 10.60 6.40 16.69
CA GLU A 435 11.75 6.24 17.60
C GLU A 435 12.96 5.62 16.89
N LEU A 436 12.76 4.54 16.13
CA LEU A 436 13.80 3.89 15.32
C LEU A 436 14.51 4.88 14.38
N LEU A 437 13.77 5.82 13.80
CA LEU A 437 14.29 6.85 12.90
C LEU A 437 14.75 8.12 13.60
N GLU A 438 14.62 8.22 14.92
CA GLU A 438 14.82 9.45 15.69
C GLU A 438 14.13 10.66 15.04
N MET A 439 12.85 10.51 14.72
CA MET A 439 12.02 11.55 14.09
C MET A 439 10.75 11.83 14.90
N GLU A 440 10.21 13.05 14.76
CA GLU A 440 8.95 13.43 15.41
C GLU A 440 7.80 12.53 14.94
N ASN A 441 7.06 11.93 15.88
CA ASN A 441 5.84 11.18 15.58
C ASN A 441 4.68 12.15 15.30
N LYS A 442 4.39 12.38 14.01
CA LYS A 442 3.30 13.25 13.56
C LYS A 442 1.89 12.71 13.82
N PHE A 443 1.78 11.43 14.16
CA PHE A 443 0.51 10.72 14.41
C PHE A 443 0.31 10.41 15.89
N ALA A 444 1.10 11.02 16.77
CA ALA A 444 0.89 10.90 18.21
C ALA A 444 -0.47 11.50 18.58
N VAL A 445 -1.29 10.72 19.28
CA VAL A 445 -2.55 11.16 19.88
C VAL A 445 -2.25 11.53 21.32
N SER A 446 -2.66 12.73 21.76
CA SER A 446 -2.61 13.08 23.18
C SER A 446 -3.67 12.27 23.92
N VAL A 447 -3.23 11.41 24.83
CA VAL A 447 -4.15 10.80 25.81
C VAL A 447 -4.45 11.90 26.82
N GLU A 448 -5.60 12.55 26.71
CA GLU A 448 -6.20 13.15 27.90
C GLU A 448 -6.67 11.99 28.77
N ASP A 449 -6.24 11.95 30.04
CA ASP A 449 -6.56 10.90 31.00
C ASP A 449 -8.07 10.78 31.19
N SER A 450 -8.74 9.98 30.35
CA SER A 450 -10.16 9.67 30.49
C SER A 450 -10.35 8.26 31.02
N HIS A 451 -9.74 7.94 32.16
CA HIS A 451 -10.15 6.87 33.07
C HIS A 451 -9.59 7.20 34.47
N GLU A 452 -10.20 8.17 35.17
CA GLU A 452 -10.30 8.02 36.62
C GLU A 452 -11.17 6.79 36.85
N ASP A 453 -10.55 5.76 37.41
CA ASP A 453 -11.23 4.61 37.97
C ASP A 453 -12.35 5.11 38.89
N ASP A 454 -13.59 4.81 38.52
CA ASP A 454 -14.76 4.94 39.40
C ASP A 454 -14.64 3.80 40.43
N ASP A 455 -13.68 3.94 41.35
CA ASP A 455 -13.55 3.11 42.55
C ASP A 455 -14.70 3.48 43.47
N SER A 456 -15.87 2.92 43.14
CA SER A 456 -17.10 3.07 43.91
C SER A 456 -16.91 2.48 45.31
N GLY A 457 -16.52 3.38 46.22
CA GLY A 457 -16.82 3.43 47.64
C GLY A 457 -17.22 2.13 48.31
N GLY A 458 -16.25 1.50 48.98
CA GLY A 458 -16.52 0.58 50.07
C GLY A 458 -17.35 1.27 51.16
N ILE A 459 -18.62 0.90 51.25
CA ILE A 459 -19.49 1.29 52.37
C ILE A 459 -19.19 0.32 53.53
N GLU A 460 -18.49 0.81 54.55
CA GLU A 460 -18.45 0.17 55.87
C GLU A 460 -19.83 0.29 56.53
N PHE A 461 -20.51 -0.83 56.74
CA PHE A 461 -21.59 -0.93 57.71
C PHE A 461 -21.08 -1.66 58.95
N GLY A 462 -20.74 -0.88 59.97
CA GLY A 462 -20.64 -1.37 61.35
C GLY A 462 -22.03 -1.40 61.99
N TRP A 463 -22.39 -2.53 62.59
CA TRP A 463 -23.49 -2.64 63.54
C TRP A 463 -22.97 -3.30 64.82
N GLU A 464 -23.06 -2.54 65.92
CA GLU A 464 -23.31 -3.10 67.26
C GLU A 464 -24.73 -3.68 67.35
#